data_AF-A0A9Q9F9F5-F1
#
_entry.id   AF-A0A9Q9F9F5-F1
#
_cell.length_a   1.000
_cell.length_b   1.000
_cell.length_c   1.000
_cell.angle_alpha   90.00
_cell.angle_beta   90.00
_cell.angle_gamma   90.00
#
_symmetry.space_group_name_H-M   'P 1'
#
loop_
_entity.id
_entity.type
_entity.pdbx_description
1 polymer ?
#
loop_
_entity_poly.entity_id
_entity_poly.type
_entity_poly.pdbx_seq_one_letter_code
_entity_poly.pdbx_strand_id
1 'polypeptide(L)'
;MGEHDLRFSGEDIESLAKRVIADHMRFVCADNALMLWNGRYQNDQNVPGNNAELYSSISTRKRILSLIKEKNTSDAFKICEDLKLFDLGVENEASVKETLSKLVFVDLLRTRKHMEAIRFARTFMNDDNESDKLFTLIGYKDIDDTRFLEISDTIKRENVVEILNKHLFRKEVGRELSLLSLALNHYNSILKYQKK
;
A
#
# COMPACT_ATOMS: atom_id res chain seq x y z
N MET A 1 -39.52 -0.78 -38.37
CA MET A 1 -39.19 -1.92 -37.48
C MET A 1 -37.85 -1.62 -36.85
N GLY A 2 -37.85 -1.09 -35.64
CA GLY A 2 -36.65 -0.62 -34.97
C GLY A 2 -36.95 -0.34 -33.52
N GLU A 3 -36.98 -1.40 -32.71
CA GLU A 3 -36.89 -1.31 -31.26
C GLU A 3 -35.85 -2.34 -30.83
N HIS A 4 -34.58 -1.97 -30.99
CA HIS A 4 -33.53 -2.58 -30.19
C HIS A 4 -33.66 -1.98 -28.79
N ASP A 5 -34.36 -2.73 -27.94
CA ASP A 5 -34.53 -2.51 -26.51
C ASP A 5 -33.14 -2.60 -25.85
N LEU A 6 -32.38 -1.49 -25.88
CA LEU A 6 -31.17 -1.29 -25.09
C LEU A 6 -31.60 -1.12 -23.63
N ARG A 7 -31.97 -2.24 -22.99
CA ARG A 7 -32.10 -2.31 -21.54
C ARG A 7 -30.70 -2.14 -20.95
N PHE A 8 -30.30 -0.89 -20.75
CA PHE A 8 -29.32 -0.56 -19.72
C PHE A 8 -29.85 -1.17 -18.44
N SER A 9 -29.22 -2.24 -17.95
CA SER A 9 -29.42 -2.71 -16.59
C SER A 9 -28.90 -1.59 -15.69
N GLY A 10 -29.77 -0.61 -15.40
CA GLY A 10 -29.46 0.54 -14.58
C GLY A 10 -29.20 0.05 -13.18
N GLU A 11 -27.94 -0.24 -12.87
CA GLU A 11 -27.53 -0.27 -11.47
C GLU A 11 -27.88 1.09 -10.89
N ASP A 12 -28.68 1.09 -9.83
CA ASP A 12 -29.10 2.31 -9.15
C ASP A 12 -27.86 3.11 -8.73
N ILE A 13 -27.86 4.42 -9.00
CA ILE A 13 -26.74 5.32 -8.69
C ILE A 13 -26.42 5.23 -7.19
N GLU A 14 -27.44 5.05 -6.35
CA GLU A 14 -27.25 4.87 -4.91
C GLU A 14 -26.49 3.57 -4.59
N SER A 15 -26.83 2.46 -5.25
CA SER A 15 -26.10 1.18 -5.12
C SER A 15 -24.63 1.32 -5.54
N LEU A 16 -24.38 1.99 -6.67
CA LEU A 16 -23.02 2.22 -7.16
C LEU A 16 -22.23 3.09 -6.18
N ALA A 17 -22.80 4.19 -5.70
CA ALA A 17 -22.18 5.07 -4.72
C ALA A 17 -21.83 4.31 -3.43
N LYS A 18 -22.74 3.46 -2.94
CA LYS A 18 -22.49 2.63 -1.75
C LYS A 18 -21.28 1.71 -1.91
N ARG A 19 -21.16 1.07 -3.08
CA ARG A 19 -20.00 0.23 -3.41
C ARG A 19 -18.71 1.03 -3.47
N VAL A 20 -18.72 2.19 -4.12
CA VAL A 20 -17.54 3.06 -4.26
C VAL A 20 -17.05 3.54 -2.88
N ILE A 21 -17.96 3.93 -1.99
CA ILE A 21 -17.62 4.36 -0.63
C ILE A 21 -17.03 3.20 0.18
N ALA A 22 -17.70 2.04 0.21
CA ALA A 22 -17.23 0.87 0.93
C ALA A 22 -15.85 0.42 0.44
N ASP A 23 -15.64 0.44 -0.88
CA ASP A 23 -14.34 0.12 -1.48
C ASP A 23 -13.24 1.09 -1.06
N HIS A 24 -13.53 2.38 -1.05
CA HIS A 24 -12.56 3.39 -0.61
C HIS A 24 -12.22 3.23 0.88
N MET A 25 -13.21 2.93 1.74
CA MET A 25 -12.96 2.63 3.15
C MET A 25 -12.05 1.41 3.34
N ARG A 26 -12.19 0.38 2.49
CA ARG A 26 -11.25 -0.76 2.47
C ARG A 26 -9.84 -0.27 2.13
N PHE A 27 -9.68 0.46 1.03
CA PHE A 27 -8.38 0.97 0.56
C PHE A 27 -7.65 1.82 1.61
N VAL A 28 -8.35 2.68 2.35
CA VAL A 28 -7.74 3.53 3.40
C VAL A 28 -7.65 2.84 4.77
N CYS A 29 -8.00 1.54 4.85
CA CYS A 29 -8.01 0.74 6.07
C CYS A 29 -8.93 1.28 7.18
N ALA A 30 -10.07 1.88 6.82
CA ALA A 30 -11.08 2.36 7.77
C ALA A 30 -12.04 1.23 8.19
N ASP A 31 -11.49 0.18 8.79
CA ASP A 31 -12.19 -1.01 9.32
C ASP A 31 -13.47 -0.68 10.12
N ASN A 32 -13.37 0.18 11.15
CA ASN A 32 -14.51 0.53 11.99
C ASN A 32 -15.61 1.25 11.20
N ALA A 33 -15.22 2.18 10.32
CA ALA A 33 -16.17 2.91 9.49
C ALA A 33 -16.84 1.97 8.48
N LEU A 34 -16.07 1.05 7.89
CA LEU A 34 -16.59 0.03 6.98
C LEU A 34 -17.54 -0.93 7.68
N MET A 35 -17.25 -1.35 8.92
CA MET A 35 -18.17 -2.18 9.72
C MET A 35 -19.50 -1.49 9.95
N LEU A 36 -19.47 -0.21 10.37
CA LEU A 36 -20.68 0.58 10.57
C LEU A 36 -21.43 0.82 9.25
N TRP A 37 -20.70 1.07 8.16
CA TRP A 37 -21.27 1.24 6.83
C TRP A 37 -21.99 -0.01 6.36
N ASN A 38 -21.32 -1.17 6.45
CA ASN A 38 -21.88 -2.45 6.08
C ASN A 38 -23.08 -2.82 6.97
N GLY A 39 -23.01 -2.57 8.27
CA GLY A 39 -24.13 -2.80 9.19
C GLY A 39 -25.39 -1.98 8.87
N ARG A 40 -25.24 -0.81 8.24
CA ARG A 40 -26.36 0.04 7.82
C ARG A 40 -26.98 -0.37 6.49
N TYR A 41 -26.18 -0.90 5.56
CA TYR A 41 -26.58 -1.06 4.16
C TYR A 41 -26.51 -2.50 3.61
N GLN A 42 -25.91 -3.46 4.31
CA GLN A 42 -25.87 -4.88 3.90
C GLN A 42 -27.02 -5.73 4.46
N ASN A 43 -27.85 -5.21 5.37
CA ASN A 43 -28.99 -5.96 5.89
C ASN A 43 -30.04 -6.31 4.83
N ASP A 44 -30.00 -5.70 3.64
CA ASP A 44 -30.96 -5.94 2.54
C ASP A 44 -30.50 -6.98 1.50
N GLN A 45 -29.26 -7.46 1.56
CA GLN A 45 -28.78 -8.51 0.64
C GLN A 45 -28.17 -9.67 1.42
N ASN A 46 -28.84 -10.83 1.34
CA ASN A 46 -28.38 -12.15 1.81
C ASN A 46 -27.12 -12.63 1.07
N VAL A 47 -26.04 -11.84 1.09
CA VAL A 47 -24.73 -12.27 0.61
C VAL A 47 -23.92 -12.63 1.84
N PRO A 48 -23.78 -13.94 2.18
CA PRO A 48 -22.85 -14.39 3.19
C PRO A 48 -21.43 -14.25 2.63
N GLY A 49 -20.97 -13.00 2.50
CA GLY A 49 -19.56 -12.70 2.28
C GLY A 49 -18.83 -12.95 3.60
N ASN A 50 -17.69 -13.63 3.55
CA ASN A 50 -16.85 -13.97 4.69
C ASN A 50 -16.28 -12.69 5.36
N ASN A 51 -17.15 -11.95 6.07
CA ASN A 51 -16.86 -10.64 6.65
C ASN A 51 -15.65 -10.71 7.59
N ALA A 52 -15.47 -11.83 8.29
CA ALA A 52 -14.32 -12.07 9.16
C ALA A 52 -12.97 -12.04 8.40
N GLU A 53 -12.91 -12.69 7.24
CA GLU A 53 -11.69 -12.72 6.41
C GLU A 53 -11.38 -11.34 5.82
N LEU A 54 -12.41 -10.63 5.35
CA LEU A 54 -12.28 -9.24 4.89
C LEU A 54 -11.72 -8.33 6.00
N TYR A 55 -12.32 -8.34 7.19
CA TYR A 55 -11.87 -7.48 8.30
C TYR A 55 -10.50 -7.90 8.83
N SER A 56 -10.18 -9.20 8.83
CA SER A 56 -8.85 -9.70 9.18
C SER A 56 -7.77 -9.18 8.23
N SER A 57 -8.06 -9.18 6.93
CA SER A 57 -7.14 -8.66 5.90
C SER A 57 -6.90 -7.15 6.07
N ILE A 58 -7.98 -6.37 6.23
CA ILE A 58 -7.89 -4.91 6.48
C ILE A 58 -7.10 -4.62 7.76
N SER A 59 -7.37 -5.37 8.83
CA SER A 59 -6.66 -5.21 10.12
C SER A 59 -5.18 -5.52 9.99
N THR A 60 -4.83 -6.55 9.23
CA THR A 60 -3.44 -6.92 8.95
C THR A 60 -2.73 -5.81 8.17
N ARG A 61 -3.34 -5.30 7.09
CA ARG A 61 -2.78 -4.18 6.33
C ARG A 61 -2.63 -2.93 7.21
N LYS A 62 -3.65 -2.58 7.99
CA LYS A 62 -3.63 -1.45 8.92
C LYS A 62 -2.46 -1.57 9.90
N ARG A 63 -2.25 -2.75 10.49
CA ARG A 63 -1.13 -3.03 11.40
C ARG A 63 0.22 -2.81 10.72
N ILE A 64 0.42 -3.37 9.52
CA ILE A 64 1.68 -3.22 8.76
C ILE A 64 1.96 -1.74 8.48
N LEU A 65 0.98 -0.99 7.99
CA LEU A 65 1.15 0.43 7.68
C LEU A 65 1.40 1.28 8.93
N SER A 66 0.79 0.95 10.08
CA SER A 66 1.04 1.63 11.36
C SER A 66 2.47 1.42 11.82
N LEU A 67 2.96 0.18 11.79
CA LEU A 67 4.34 -0.14 12.16
C LEU A 67 5.35 0.64 11.34
N ILE A 68 5.12 0.77 10.02
CA ILE A 68 5.98 1.60 9.16
C ILE A 68 5.90 3.07 9.59
N LYS A 69 4.71 3.65 9.79
CA LYS A 69 4.57 5.05 10.21
C LYS A 69 5.27 5.33 11.55
N GLU A 70 5.25 4.37 12.46
CA GLU A 70 5.85 4.42 13.80
C GLU A 70 7.35 4.09 13.81
N LYS A 71 7.99 3.93 12.64
CA LYS A 71 9.41 3.56 12.47
C LYS A 71 9.77 2.15 12.98
N ASN A 72 8.77 1.29 13.19
CA ASN A 72 8.93 -0.14 13.47
C ASN A 72 8.96 -0.95 12.15
N THR A 73 9.72 -0.47 11.17
CA THR A 73 9.69 -0.99 9.78
C THR A 73 10.19 -2.44 9.69
N SER A 74 11.14 -2.85 10.55
CA SER A 74 11.65 -4.22 10.56
C SER A 74 10.56 -5.24 10.92
N ASP A 75 9.71 -4.92 11.89
CA ASP A 75 8.58 -5.77 12.28
C ASP A 75 7.53 -5.84 11.16
N ALA A 76 7.27 -4.71 10.50
CA ALA A 76 6.39 -4.66 9.33
C ALA A 76 6.91 -5.56 8.19
N PHE A 77 8.20 -5.48 7.89
CA PHE A 77 8.85 -6.31 6.87
C PHE A 77 8.74 -7.80 7.21
N LYS A 78 9.00 -8.17 8.47
CA LYS A 78 8.89 -9.55 8.93
C LYS A 78 7.47 -10.10 8.77
N ILE A 79 6.45 -9.33 9.12
CA ILE A 79 5.05 -9.73 8.90
C ILE A 79 4.79 -9.97 7.41
N CYS A 80 5.29 -9.10 6.52
CA CYS A 80 5.14 -9.27 5.08
C CYS A 80 5.84 -10.53 4.56
N GLU A 81 7.05 -10.85 5.04
CA GLU A 81 7.76 -12.09 4.68
C GLU A 81 7.03 -13.33 5.20
N ASP A 82 6.69 -13.36 6.49
CA ASP A 82 6.07 -14.52 7.16
C ASP A 82 4.73 -14.89 6.49
N LEU A 83 3.96 -13.87 6.07
CA LEU A 83 2.68 -14.03 5.38
C LEU A 83 2.80 -14.07 3.84
N LYS A 84 4.03 -14.07 3.29
CA LYS A 84 4.32 -14.06 1.85
C LYS A 84 3.53 -12.98 1.10
N LEU A 85 3.46 -11.78 1.66
CA LEU A 85 2.66 -10.67 1.11
C LEU A 85 3.31 -10.01 -0.11
N PHE A 86 4.58 -10.26 -0.36
CA PHE A 86 5.25 -9.75 -1.56
C PHE A 86 4.85 -10.50 -2.83
N ASP A 87 4.55 -11.80 -2.76
CA ASP A 87 4.26 -12.63 -3.94
C ASP A 87 2.86 -12.33 -4.52
N LEU A 88 2.81 -11.86 -5.77
CA LEU A 88 1.61 -11.56 -6.56
C LEU A 88 1.58 -12.27 -7.94
N GLY A 89 2.63 -12.99 -8.34
CA GLY A 89 2.89 -13.45 -9.71
C GLY A 89 3.17 -12.35 -10.75
N VAL A 90 3.64 -11.15 -10.38
CA VAL A 90 3.79 -9.99 -11.30
C VAL A 90 5.19 -9.37 -11.23
N GLU A 91 5.68 -8.79 -12.34
CA GLU A 91 7.02 -8.18 -12.47
C GLU A 91 7.34 -7.05 -11.45
N ASN A 92 6.34 -6.51 -10.74
CA ASN A 92 6.50 -5.39 -9.80
C ASN A 92 6.86 -5.81 -8.35
N GLU A 93 6.93 -7.11 -8.06
CA GLU A 93 7.19 -7.63 -6.70
C GLU A 93 8.56 -7.27 -6.14
N ALA A 94 9.58 -7.35 -7.00
CA ALA A 94 10.96 -7.01 -6.65
C ALA A 94 11.04 -5.56 -6.16
N SER A 95 10.26 -4.66 -6.76
CA SER A 95 10.27 -3.22 -6.44
C SER A 95 9.70 -2.91 -5.05
N VAL A 96 8.61 -3.56 -4.63
CA VAL A 96 7.96 -3.29 -3.33
C VAL A 96 8.80 -3.83 -2.18
N LYS A 97 9.29 -5.07 -2.31
CA LYS A 97 10.17 -5.69 -1.32
C LYS A 97 11.46 -4.91 -1.17
N GLU A 98 12.09 -4.55 -2.28
CA GLU A 98 13.31 -3.72 -2.28
C GLU A 98 13.08 -2.36 -1.61
N THR A 99 11.99 -1.67 -1.96
CA THR A 99 11.65 -0.36 -1.39
C THR A 99 11.46 -0.43 0.13
N LEU A 100 10.78 -1.46 0.63
CA LEU A 100 10.63 -1.65 2.08
C LEU A 100 11.95 -2.06 2.74
N SER A 101 12.75 -2.93 2.11
CA SER A 101 14.09 -3.32 2.58
C SER A 101 15.00 -2.10 2.78
N LYS A 102 15.01 -1.17 1.82
CA LYS A 102 15.78 0.08 1.90
C LYS A 102 15.37 0.93 3.09
N LEU A 103 14.06 1.04 3.36
CA LEU A 103 13.56 1.76 4.53
C LEU A 103 13.94 1.08 5.85
N VAL A 104 13.86 -0.25 5.92
CA VAL A 104 14.33 -1.02 7.09
C VAL A 104 15.80 -0.74 7.36
N PHE A 105 16.63 -0.79 6.32
CA PHE A 105 18.05 -0.50 6.42
C PHE A 105 18.33 0.90 6.98
N VAL A 106 17.66 1.93 6.45
CA VAL A 106 17.78 3.32 6.95
C VAL A 106 17.37 3.42 8.42
N ASP A 107 16.27 2.78 8.83
CA ASP A 107 15.80 2.82 10.22
C ASP A 107 16.73 2.11 11.20
N LEU A 108 17.35 1.00 10.78
CA LEU A 108 18.37 0.31 11.57
C LEU A 108 19.61 1.19 11.77
N LEU A 109 20.04 1.93 10.73
CA LEU A 109 21.14 2.89 10.86
C LEU A 109 20.78 4.06 11.78
N ARG A 110 19.58 4.64 11.62
CA ARG A 110 19.09 5.73 12.48
C ARG A 110 18.98 5.32 13.95
N THR A 111 18.73 4.04 14.23
CA THR A 111 18.70 3.47 15.58
C THR A 111 20.05 2.93 16.07
N ARG A 112 21.15 3.22 15.33
CA ARG A 112 22.54 2.81 15.64
C ARG A 112 22.77 1.30 15.65
N LYS A 113 21.88 0.52 15.02
CA LYS A 113 21.97 -0.93 14.88
C LYS A 113 22.75 -1.33 13.62
N HIS A 114 23.98 -0.82 13.49
CA HIS A 114 24.77 -0.96 12.26
C HIS A 114 25.00 -2.42 11.83
N MET A 115 25.34 -3.31 12.78
CA MET A 115 25.56 -4.72 12.46
C MET A 115 24.29 -5.43 11.99
N GLU A 116 23.12 -5.06 12.54
CA GLU A 116 21.84 -5.57 12.09
C GLU A 116 21.51 -5.05 10.69
N ALA A 117 21.78 -3.77 10.42
CA ALA A 117 21.59 -3.15 9.11
C ALA A 117 22.41 -3.86 8.02
N ILE A 118 23.69 -4.11 8.29
CA ILE A 118 24.60 -4.82 7.35
C ILE A 118 24.10 -6.24 7.09
N ARG A 119 23.75 -6.98 8.14
CA ARG A 119 23.24 -8.35 8.00
C ARG A 119 21.93 -8.40 7.24
N PHE A 120 21.02 -7.47 7.52
CA PHE A 120 19.74 -7.34 6.82
C PHE A 120 19.96 -7.05 5.33
N ALA A 121 20.80 -6.07 5.01
CA ALA A 121 21.05 -5.68 3.64
C ALA A 121 21.63 -6.83 2.81
N ARG A 122 22.62 -7.57 3.34
CA ARG A 122 23.17 -8.78 2.69
C ARG A 122 22.15 -9.87 2.38
N THR A 123 21.03 -9.89 3.10
CA THR A 123 20.01 -10.93 2.95
C THR A 123 18.88 -10.49 2.02
N PHE A 124 18.49 -9.21 2.05
CA PHE A 124 17.24 -8.73 1.46
C PHE A 124 17.39 -7.54 0.50
N MET A 125 18.60 -7.04 0.30
CA MET A 125 18.90 -6.00 -0.68
C MET A 125 19.81 -6.59 -1.76
N ASN A 126 19.52 -6.27 -3.03
CA ASN A 126 20.27 -6.84 -4.14
C ASN A 126 21.58 -6.05 -4.34
N ASP A 127 22.72 -6.74 -4.26
CA ASP A 127 24.06 -6.14 -4.41
C ASP A 127 24.37 -5.75 -5.87
N ASP A 128 23.60 -6.23 -6.85
CA ASP A 128 23.79 -5.91 -8.28
C ASP A 128 23.66 -4.41 -8.59
N ASN A 129 23.05 -3.64 -7.69
CA ASN A 129 22.97 -2.19 -7.77
C ASN A 129 24.10 -1.55 -6.94
N GLU A 130 25.35 -1.83 -7.30
CA GLU A 130 26.58 -1.30 -6.65
C GLU A 130 26.59 0.25 -6.50
N SER A 131 25.73 0.94 -7.26
CA SER A 131 25.55 2.40 -7.22
C SER A 131 24.57 2.91 -6.15
N ASP A 132 23.97 2.04 -5.33
CA ASP A 132 23.03 2.49 -4.32
C ASP A 132 23.76 3.26 -3.20
N LYS A 133 23.66 4.59 -3.28
CA LYS A 133 24.24 5.53 -2.31
C LYS A 133 23.82 5.23 -0.87
N LEU A 134 22.72 4.50 -0.66
CA LEU A 134 22.31 4.07 0.68
C LEU A 134 23.41 3.29 1.41
N PHE A 135 24.17 2.43 0.75
CA PHE A 135 25.22 1.65 1.43
C PHE A 135 26.32 2.54 2.02
N THR A 136 26.55 3.73 1.45
CA THR A 136 27.52 4.70 1.98
C THR A 136 27.15 5.20 3.37
N LEU A 137 25.87 5.14 3.76
CA LEU A 137 25.38 5.54 5.08
C LEU A 137 26.02 4.75 6.22
N ILE A 138 26.53 3.53 5.96
CA ILE A 138 27.23 2.71 6.97
C ILE A 138 28.51 3.40 7.48
N GLY A 139 29.17 4.19 6.62
CA GLY A 139 30.43 4.87 6.95
C GLY A 139 30.27 6.14 7.76
N TYR A 140 29.05 6.64 7.94
CA TYR A 140 28.78 7.87 8.69
C TYR A 140 28.74 7.58 10.20
N LYS A 141 29.49 8.36 10.97
CA LYS A 141 29.52 8.28 12.44
C LYS A 141 28.33 8.98 13.09
N ASP A 142 27.86 10.06 12.48
CA ASP A 142 26.76 10.87 12.96
C ASP A 142 25.57 10.78 12.01
N ILE A 143 24.40 10.48 12.55
CA ILE A 143 23.14 10.37 11.79
C ILE A 143 22.54 11.75 11.51
N ASP A 144 22.99 12.78 12.21
CA ASP A 144 22.59 14.17 12.01
C ASP A 144 23.49 14.89 10.98
N ASP A 145 24.47 14.19 10.37
CA ASP A 145 25.27 14.72 9.26
C ASP A 145 24.36 15.06 8.07
N THR A 146 24.55 16.24 7.49
CA THR A 146 23.70 16.74 6.40
C THR A 146 23.65 15.79 5.21
N ARG A 147 24.77 15.14 4.88
CA ARG A 147 24.84 14.17 3.78
C ARG A 147 24.16 12.85 4.13
N PHE A 148 24.21 12.44 5.41
CA PHE A 148 23.45 11.29 5.88
C PHE A 148 21.94 11.55 5.69
N LEU A 149 21.47 12.73 6.12
CA LEU A 149 20.08 13.14 5.98
C LEU A 149 19.66 13.18 4.51
N GLU A 150 20.43 13.86 3.64
CA GLU A 150 20.16 13.95 2.20
C GLU A 150 20.02 12.58 1.53
N ILE A 151 20.95 11.64 1.82
CA ILE A 151 20.92 10.30 1.22
C ILE A 151 19.77 9.48 1.82
N SER A 152 19.57 9.53 3.14
CA SER A 152 18.51 8.76 3.79
C SER A 152 17.10 9.23 3.42
N ASP A 153 16.92 10.52 3.13
CA ASP A 153 15.64 11.11 2.74
C ASP A 153 15.27 10.87 1.27
N THR A 154 16.15 10.24 0.49
CA THR A 154 15.79 9.67 -0.83
C THR A 154 14.69 8.61 -0.71
N ILE A 155 14.62 7.92 0.43
CA ILE A 155 13.58 6.93 0.75
C ILE A 155 12.55 7.57 1.68
N LYS A 156 11.53 8.20 1.07
CA LYS A 156 10.43 8.81 1.82
C LYS A 156 9.49 7.75 2.36
N ARG A 157 9.29 7.76 3.69
CA ARG A 157 8.41 6.81 4.39
C ARG A 157 6.98 6.85 3.86
N GLU A 158 6.47 8.03 3.55
CA GLU A 158 5.11 8.24 3.02
C GLU A 158 4.94 7.51 1.67
N ASN A 159 5.95 7.60 0.80
CA ASN A 159 5.96 6.90 -0.49
C ASN A 159 5.99 5.39 -0.28
N VAL A 160 6.79 4.89 0.65
CA VAL A 160 6.88 3.46 0.98
C VAL A 160 5.52 2.94 1.49
N VAL A 161 4.88 3.68 2.39
CA VAL A 161 3.52 3.39 2.89
C VAL A 161 2.51 3.36 1.75
N GLU A 162 2.56 4.32 0.84
CA GLU A 162 1.65 4.37 -0.31
C GLU A 162 1.85 3.18 -1.25
N ILE A 163 3.09 2.90 -1.65
CA ILE A 163 3.45 1.78 -2.53
C ILE A 163 3.00 0.46 -1.91
N LEU A 164 3.29 0.26 -0.62
CA LEU A 164 2.91 -0.97 0.08
C LEU A 164 1.39 -1.09 0.23
N ASN A 165 0.68 0.00 0.53
CA ASN A 165 -0.79 -0.04 0.62
C ASN A 165 -1.42 -0.45 -0.73
N LYS A 166 -0.94 0.12 -1.83
CA LYS A 166 -1.40 -0.23 -3.19
C LYS A 166 -1.14 -1.69 -3.52
N HIS A 167 0.06 -2.18 -3.19
CA HIS A 167 0.45 -3.59 -3.40
C HIS A 167 -0.45 -4.54 -2.62
N LEU A 168 -0.62 -4.31 -1.32
CA LEU A 168 -1.46 -5.14 -0.45
C LEU A 168 -2.93 -5.07 -0.87
N PHE A 169 -3.43 -3.90 -1.25
CA PHE A 169 -4.77 -3.75 -1.80
C PHE A 169 -4.96 -4.50 -3.12
N ARG A 170 -3.96 -4.46 -4.01
CA ARG A 170 -3.98 -5.25 -5.24
C ARG A 170 -4.05 -6.75 -4.95
N LYS A 171 -3.35 -7.23 -3.92
CA LYS A 171 -3.45 -8.63 -3.47
C LYS A 171 -4.86 -9.01 -3.05
N GLU A 172 -5.56 -8.11 -2.36
CA GLU A 172 -6.90 -8.33 -1.84
C GLU A 172 -8.00 -8.24 -2.91
N VAL A 173 -7.91 -7.26 -3.82
CA VAL A 173 -9.03 -6.91 -4.72
C VAL A 173 -8.67 -6.92 -6.21
N GLY A 174 -7.42 -7.25 -6.57
CA GLY A 174 -6.94 -7.32 -7.95
C GLY A 174 -6.56 -5.99 -8.59
N ARG A 175 -6.64 -4.86 -7.87
CA ARG A 175 -6.30 -3.51 -8.36
C ARG A 175 -5.60 -2.66 -7.33
N GLU A 176 -4.77 -1.72 -7.79
CA GLU A 176 -3.90 -0.89 -6.94
C GLU A 176 -4.61 0.31 -6.31
N LEU A 177 -5.75 0.72 -6.86
CA LEU A 177 -6.46 1.93 -6.44
C LEU A 177 -7.94 1.63 -6.17
N SER A 178 -8.51 2.35 -5.20
CA SER A 178 -9.95 2.33 -4.94
C SER A 178 -10.76 2.84 -6.14
N LEU A 179 -12.05 2.48 -6.23
CA LEU A 179 -12.93 2.94 -7.30
C LEU A 179 -13.06 4.46 -7.29
N LEU A 180 -13.11 5.05 -6.09
CA LEU A 180 -13.12 6.49 -5.92
C LEU A 180 -11.83 7.13 -6.45
N SER A 181 -10.67 6.57 -6.11
CA SER A 181 -9.38 7.06 -6.60
C SER A 181 -9.28 6.97 -8.13
N LEU A 182 -9.77 5.87 -8.72
CA LEU A 182 -9.80 5.70 -10.17
C LEU A 182 -10.72 6.72 -10.84
N ALA A 183 -11.93 6.92 -10.31
CA ALA A 183 -12.88 7.91 -10.81
C ALA A 183 -12.30 9.33 -10.75
N LEU A 184 -11.67 9.69 -9.63
CA LEU A 184 -11.01 11.00 -9.48
C LEU A 184 -9.85 11.17 -10.45
N ASN A 185 -9.01 10.15 -10.63
CA ASN A 185 -7.90 10.19 -11.59
C ASN A 185 -8.41 10.37 -13.02
N HIS A 186 -9.48 9.67 -13.39
CA HIS A 186 -10.12 9.79 -14.70
C HIS A 186 -10.69 11.20 -14.91
N TYR A 187 -11.43 11.72 -13.93
CA TYR A 187 -11.98 13.08 -13.96
C TYR A 187 -10.88 14.14 -14.11
N ASN A 188 -9.81 14.04 -13.32
CA ASN A 188 -8.68 14.96 -13.39
C ASN A 188 -7.95 14.89 -14.74
N SER A 189 -7.87 13.70 -15.35
CA SER A 189 -7.34 13.52 -16.70
C SER A 189 -8.18 14.30 -17.72
N ILE A 190 -9.50 14.16 -17.69
CA ILE A 190 -10.43 14.89 -18.57
C ILE A 190 -10.26 16.41 -18.41
N LEU A 191 -10.25 16.91 -17.16
CA LEU A 191 -10.04 18.34 -16.90
C LEU A 191 -8.72 18.86 -17.45
N LYS A 192 -7.64 18.06 -17.36
CA LYS A 192 -6.33 18.42 -17.91
C LYS A 192 -6.37 18.51 -19.43
N TYR A 193 -7.12 17.64 -20.10
CA TYR A 193 -7.32 17.69 -21.55
C TYR A 193 -8.17 18.90 -21.98
N GLN A 194 -9.19 19.26 -21.21
CA GLN A 194 -10.07 20.41 -21.52
C GLN A 194 -9.42 21.78 -21.29
N LYS A 195 -8.36 21.84 -20.47
CA LYS A 195 -7.59 23.07 -20.22
C LYS A 195 -6.42 23.29 -21.20
N LYS A 196 -6.30 22.43 -22.22
CA LYS A 196 -5.42 22.63 -23.38
C LYS A 196 -6.23 23.15 -24.56
#